data_AF-A0A126Y6Q3-F1
#
_entry.id   AF-A0A126Y6Q3-F1
#
_cell.length_a   1.000
_cell.length_b   1.000
_cell.length_c   1.000
_cell.angle_alpha   90.00
_cell.angle_beta   90.00
_cell.angle_gamma   90.00
#
_symmetry.space_group_name_H-M   'P 1'
#
loop_
_entity.id
_entity.type
_entity.pdbx_description
1 polymer ?
#
loop_
_entity_poly.entity_id
_entity_poly.type
_entity_poly.pdbx_seq_one_letter_code
_entity_poly.pdbx_strand_id
1 'polypeptide(L)'
;MTTTDDSLPDLGPAAMAVAALVDRVTPEQLDDPTPCPDYAVRNVLGHLSGLSLAFRDAALKHVGPTTDTDPGASLPDIGEDWRPVLAARLTELPAAWRSPGAWDGMTQAGGVTFPAADAGVVALNELVVHGWDLARATGQPYAPEPVDLEVAYTMLSAAAESGEEAGGMFGPPVEVDENASLLDQVIGLSGRDPAWTP
;
A
#
# COMPACT_ATOMS: atom_id res chain seq x y z
N MET A 1 -29.51 -6.26 -15.49
CA MET A 1 -29.39 -4.90 -14.93
C MET A 1 -28.32 -5.02 -13.88
N THR A 2 -27.07 -4.87 -14.30
CA THR A 2 -25.89 -5.05 -13.45
C THR A 2 -25.81 -3.82 -12.57
N THR A 3 -26.09 -3.99 -11.28
CA THR A 3 -25.86 -2.97 -10.27
C THR A 3 -24.36 -2.75 -10.24
N THR A 4 -23.89 -1.58 -10.66
CA THR A 4 -22.52 -1.15 -10.33
C THR A 4 -22.50 -1.01 -8.82
N ASP A 5 -21.70 -1.83 -8.17
CA ASP A 5 -21.60 -1.87 -6.72
C ASP A 5 -20.86 -0.61 -6.24
N ASP A 6 -21.56 0.26 -5.51
CA ASP A 6 -21.02 1.46 -4.85
C ASP A 6 -20.08 1.08 -3.66
N SER A 7 -19.72 -0.20 -3.50
CA SER A 7 -18.98 -0.73 -2.34
C SER A 7 -17.48 -0.94 -2.54
N LEU A 8 -16.98 -0.91 -3.77
CA LEU A 8 -15.58 -1.21 -4.08
C LEU A 8 -14.72 0.05 -3.91
N PRO A 9 -13.57 -0.01 -3.21
CA PRO A 9 -12.78 1.18 -2.94
C PRO A 9 -12.14 1.74 -4.21
N ASP A 10 -12.07 3.08 -4.29
CA ASP A 10 -11.30 3.78 -5.31
C ASP A 10 -9.89 4.03 -4.80
N LEU A 11 -8.86 3.50 -5.47
CA LEU A 11 -7.46 3.68 -5.08
C LEU A 11 -6.93 5.09 -5.39
N GLY A 12 -7.69 5.91 -6.12
CA GLY A 12 -7.28 7.22 -6.61
C GLY A 12 -6.84 8.21 -5.51
N PRO A 13 -7.66 8.46 -4.47
CA PRO A 13 -7.31 9.38 -3.38
C PRO A 13 -6.02 8.97 -2.65
N ALA A 14 -5.90 7.70 -2.25
CA ALA A 14 -4.69 7.17 -1.61
C ALA A 14 -3.45 7.31 -2.51
N ALA A 15 -3.55 6.94 -3.80
CA ALA A 15 -2.44 7.07 -4.74
C ALA A 15 -2.00 8.53 -4.95
N MET A 16 -2.95 9.46 -4.98
CA MET A 16 -2.69 10.89 -5.07
C MET A 16 -2.01 11.45 -3.81
N ALA A 17 -2.43 10.98 -2.62
CA ALA A 17 -1.78 11.34 -1.37
C ALA A 17 -0.32 10.87 -1.34
N VAL A 18 -0.04 9.65 -1.79
CA VAL A 18 1.34 9.13 -1.93
C VAL A 18 2.14 9.93 -2.95
N ALA A 19 1.56 10.26 -4.11
CA ALA A 19 2.24 11.06 -5.14
C ALA A 19 2.66 12.44 -4.59
N ALA A 20 1.81 13.08 -3.80
CA ALA A 20 2.13 14.38 -3.17
C ALA A 20 3.28 14.28 -2.16
N LEU A 21 3.46 13.14 -1.49
CA LEU A 21 4.62 12.88 -0.62
C LEU A 21 5.89 12.67 -1.44
N VAL A 22 5.81 11.84 -2.47
CA VAL A 22 6.90 11.50 -3.42
C VAL A 22 7.51 12.76 -4.04
N ASP A 23 6.68 13.71 -4.46
CA ASP A 23 7.12 14.96 -5.08
C ASP A 23 8.01 15.80 -4.15
N ARG A 24 7.85 15.66 -2.82
CA ARG A 24 8.52 16.48 -1.81
C ARG A 24 9.69 15.79 -1.10
N VAL A 25 9.93 14.50 -1.36
CA VAL A 25 11.15 13.82 -0.89
C VAL A 25 12.37 14.56 -1.45
N THR A 26 13.44 14.73 -0.67
CA THR A 26 14.72 15.28 -1.17
C THR A 26 15.79 14.19 -1.27
N PRO A 27 16.86 14.39 -2.07
CA PRO A 27 17.95 13.41 -2.17
C PRO A 27 18.61 13.07 -0.84
N GLU A 28 18.70 14.04 0.07
CA GLU A 28 19.33 13.87 1.39
C GLU A 28 18.53 12.92 2.29
N GLN A 29 17.23 12.77 2.04
CA GLN A 29 16.33 11.93 2.84
C GLN A 29 16.32 10.47 2.40
N LEU A 30 16.91 10.14 1.24
CA LEU A 30 16.78 8.80 0.63
C LEU A 30 17.32 7.67 1.52
N ASP A 31 18.28 7.99 2.38
CA ASP A 31 18.94 7.04 3.28
C ASP A 31 18.40 7.10 4.71
N ASP A 32 17.41 7.96 4.98
CA ASP A 32 16.80 8.11 6.30
C ASP A 32 16.05 6.82 6.71
N PRO A 33 16.05 6.47 8.00
CA PRO A 33 15.29 5.33 8.50
C PRO A 33 13.78 5.55 8.35
N THR A 34 13.02 4.45 8.34
CA THR A 34 11.56 4.51 8.29
C THR A 34 10.93 3.69 9.41
N PRO A 35 9.63 3.85 9.68
CA PRO A 35 8.91 2.97 10.60
C PRO A 35 8.89 1.50 10.17
N CYS A 36 9.17 1.21 8.89
CA CYS A 36 9.40 -0.15 8.39
C CYS A 36 10.90 -0.49 8.59
N PRO A 37 11.27 -1.31 9.60
CA PRO A 37 12.65 -1.36 10.12
C PRO A 37 13.73 -1.75 9.11
N ASP A 38 13.38 -2.53 8.10
CA ASP A 38 14.33 -2.99 7.06
C ASP A 38 14.49 -1.97 5.93
N TYR A 39 13.65 -0.94 5.87
CA TYR A 39 13.57 0.01 4.75
C TYR A 39 14.10 1.39 5.15
N ALA A 40 15.01 1.92 4.33
CA ALA A 40 15.23 3.35 4.22
C ALA A 40 14.15 3.98 3.30
N VAL A 41 14.08 5.32 3.25
CA VAL A 41 13.13 6.04 2.38
C VAL A 41 13.20 5.56 0.92
N ARG A 42 14.39 5.36 0.37
CA ARG A 42 14.58 4.80 -0.98
C ARG A 42 13.94 3.41 -1.16
N ASN A 43 13.94 2.58 -0.11
CA ASN A 43 13.34 1.26 -0.16
C ASN A 43 11.82 1.34 -0.12
N VAL A 44 11.23 2.24 0.67
CA VAL A 44 9.77 2.51 0.63
C VAL A 44 9.34 3.00 -0.75
N LEU A 45 10.11 3.90 -1.38
CA LEU A 45 9.85 4.38 -2.73
C LEU A 45 9.96 3.28 -3.80
N GLY A 46 10.99 2.43 -3.69
CA GLY A 46 11.16 1.25 -4.53
C GLY A 46 10.01 0.27 -4.38
N HIS A 47 9.58 0.01 -3.14
CA HIS A 47 8.46 -0.87 -2.81
C HIS A 47 7.16 -0.35 -3.41
N LEU A 48 6.77 0.89 -3.13
CA LEU A 48 5.59 1.54 -3.71
C LEU A 48 5.58 1.47 -5.24
N SER A 49 6.75 1.63 -5.86
CA SER A 49 6.90 1.51 -7.31
C SER A 49 6.67 0.08 -7.81
N GLY A 50 7.28 -0.92 -7.16
CA GLY A 50 7.11 -2.34 -7.51
C GLY A 50 5.67 -2.83 -7.31
N LEU A 51 5.10 -2.53 -6.15
CA LEU A 51 3.71 -2.83 -5.80
C LEU A 51 2.73 -2.20 -6.79
N SER A 52 2.90 -0.91 -7.10
CA SER A 52 1.97 -0.21 -8.01
C SER A 52 1.96 -0.88 -9.39
N LEU A 53 3.11 -1.37 -9.84
CA LEU A 53 3.22 -2.15 -11.08
C LEU A 53 2.55 -3.53 -10.95
N ALA A 54 2.86 -4.28 -9.89
CA ALA A 54 2.32 -5.62 -9.67
C ALA A 54 0.79 -5.62 -9.55
N PHE A 55 0.22 -4.71 -8.75
CA PHE A 55 -1.23 -4.63 -8.54
C PHE A 55 -1.98 -3.99 -9.71
N ARG A 56 -1.33 -3.16 -10.52
CA ARG A 56 -1.86 -2.75 -11.83
C ARG A 56 -2.01 -3.98 -12.74
N ASP A 57 -0.97 -4.81 -12.83
CA ASP A 57 -1.01 -6.02 -13.65
C ASP A 57 -2.01 -7.06 -13.09
N ALA A 58 -2.16 -7.12 -11.76
CA ALA A 58 -3.20 -7.92 -11.11
C ALA A 58 -4.62 -7.43 -11.47
N ALA A 59 -4.88 -6.13 -11.51
CA ALA A 59 -6.16 -5.59 -11.97
C ALA A 59 -6.44 -5.97 -13.44
N LEU A 60 -5.40 -5.97 -14.28
CA LEU A 60 -5.47 -6.33 -15.70
C LEU A 60 -5.45 -7.85 -15.97
N LYS A 61 -5.34 -8.68 -14.92
CA LYS A 61 -5.20 -10.15 -15.03
C LYS A 61 -3.96 -10.59 -15.83
N HIS A 62 -2.91 -9.78 -15.83
CA HIS A 62 -1.66 -10.08 -16.50
C HIS A 62 -0.76 -10.92 -15.58
N VAL A 63 -0.75 -12.24 -15.82
CA VAL A 63 0.14 -13.17 -15.12
C VAL A 63 1.52 -13.13 -15.77
N GLY A 64 2.56 -12.90 -14.97
CA GLY A 64 3.95 -12.82 -15.43
C GLY A 64 4.91 -12.41 -14.33
N PRO A 65 6.17 -12.05 -14.67
CA PRO A 65 7.19 -11.76 -13.66
C PRO A 65 6.79 -10.69 -12.63
N THR A 66 6.00 -9.70 -13.02
CA THR A 66 5.52 -8.62 -12.14
C THR A 66 4.52 -9.11 -11.08
N THR A 67 3.74 -10.15 -11.38
CA THR A 67 2.72 -10.74 -10.48
C THR A 67 3.17 -12.06 -9.85
N ASP A 68 4.28 -12.64 -10.32
CA ASP A 68 4.87 -13.90 -9.83
C ASP A 68 6.02 -13.69 -8.84
N THR A 69 6.62 -12.49 -8.83
CA THR A 69 7.74 -12.18 -7.92
C THR A 69 7.23 -11.88 -6.52
N ASP A 70 7.70 -12.65 -5.54
CA ASP A 70 7.51 -12.38 -4.11
C ASP A 70 8.12 -11.00 -3.75
N PRO A 71 7.34 -10.06 -3.19
CA PRO A 71 7.85 -8.74 -2.79
C PRO A 71 8.96 -8.82 -1.72
N GLY A 72 9.01 -9.90 -0.93
CA GLY A 72 10.06 -10.15 0.07
C GLY A 72 11.33 -10.82 -0.48
N ALA A 73 11.36 -11.20 -1.77
CA ALA A 73 12.50 -11.93 -2.35
C ALA A 73 13.80 -11.09 -2.41
N SER A 74 13.68 -9.77 -2.41
CA SER A 74 14.82 -8.84 -2.41
C SER A 74 14.41 -7.51 -1.79
N LEU A 75 15.36 -6.83 -1.13
CA LEU A 75 15.14 -5.45 -0.67
C LEU A 75 14.86 -4.54 -1.89
N PRO A 76 13.67 -3.92 -1.98
CA PRO A 76 13.33 -3.05 -3.10
C PRO A 76 14.15 -1.78 -3.07
N ASP A 77 14.48 -1.20 -4.22
CA ASP A 77 15.24 0.04 -4.31
C ASP A 77 14.79 0.86 -5.54
N ILE A 78 15.14 2.15 -5.53
CA ILE A 78 14.88 3.08 -6.62
C ILE A 78 15.94 2.97 -7.73
N GLY A 79 15.50 3.12 -8.99
CA GLY A 79 16.40 3.31 -10.13
C GLY A 79 16.75 4.80 -10.36
N GLU A 80 17.63 5.09 -11.33
CA GLU A 80 18.07 6.47 -11.64
C GLU A 80 16.91 7.44 -11.93
N ASP A 81 15.84 6.97 -12.59
CA ASP A 81 14.66 7.77 -12.98
C ASP A 81 13.41 7.47 -12.12
N TRP A 82 13.59 7.18 -10.84
CA TRP A 82 12.51 6.67 -9.99
C TRP A 82 11.29 7.58 -9.86
N ARG A 83 11.47 8.91 -9.81
CA ARG A 83 10.35 9.86 -9.64
C ARG A 83 9.32 9.79 -10.77
N PRO A 84 9.69 10.03 -12.05
CA PRO A 84 8.72 9.95 -13.13
C PRO A 84 8.13 8.54 -13.29
N VAL A 85 8.92 7.49 -13.01
CA VAL A 85 8.43 6.10 -13.04
C VAL A 85 7.37 5.86 -11.97
N LEU A 86 7.62 6.27 -10.73
CA LEU A 86 6.67 6.09 -9.63
C LEU A 86 5.41 6.95 -9.83
N ALA A 87 5.55 8.20 -10.27
CA ALA A 87 4.41 9.07 -10.57
C ALA A 87 3.49 8.48 -11.65
N ALA A 88 4.07 7.90 -12.71
CA ALA A 88 3.29 7.21 -13.74
C ALA A 88 2.57 5.99 -13.16
N ARG A 89 3.24 5.16 -12.36
CA ARG A 89 2.64 3.96 -11.75
C ARG A 89 1.52 4.29 -10.77
N LEU A 90 1.67 5.34 -9.95
CA LEU A 90 0.63 5.84 -9.06
C LEU A 90 -0.59 6.40 -9.82
N THR A 91 -0.42 6.80 -11.08
CA THR A 91 -1.53 7.18 -11.97
C THR A 91 -2.19 5.96 -12.62
N GLU A 92 -1.37 5.00 -13.07
CA GLU A 92 -1.83 3.80 -13.78
C GLU A 92 -2.57 2.80 -12.87
N LEU A 93 -2.12 2.64 -11.63
CA LEU A 93 -2.72 1.72 -10.65
C LEU A 93 -4.23 1.94 -10.47
N PRO A 94 -4.70 3.13 -10.04
CA PRO A 94 -6.14 3.36 -9.88
C PRO A 94 -6.88 3.31 -11.22
N ALA A 95 -6.24 3.70 -12.34
CA ALA A 95 -6.85 3.58 -13.66
C ALA A 95 -7.13 2.12 -14.04
N ALA A 96 -6.23 1.20 -13.72
CA ALA A 96 -6.42 -0.23 -13.94
C ALA A 96 -7.55 -0.79 -13.09
N TRP A 97 -7.63 -0.43 -11.81
CA TRP A 97 -8.70 -0.87 -10.90
C TRP A 97 -10.09 -0.29 -11.22
N ARG A 98 -10.16 0.83 -11.96
CA ARG A 98 -11.42 1.36 -12.50
C ARG A 98 -11.86 0.70 -13.81
N SER A 99 -11.05 -0.20 -14.38
CA SER A 99 -11.40 -0.90 -15.62
C SER A 99 -12.50 -1.93 -15.38
N PRO A 100 -13.44 -2.12 -16.33
CA PRO A 100 -14.47 -3.15 -16.21
C PRO A 100 -13.86 -4.54 -15.99
N GLY A 101 -14.34 -5.26 -14.98
CA GLY A 101 -13.86 -6.60 -14.65
C GLY A 101 -12.58 -6.67 -13.82
N ALA A 102 -11.97 -5.53 -13.45
CA ALA A 102 -10.77 -5.53 -12.61
C ALA A 102 -11.00 -6.24 -11.26
N TRP A 103 -12.18 -6.05 -10.67
CA TRP A 103 -12.60 -6.61 -9.39
C TRP A 103 -13.19 -8.02 -9.48
N ASP A 104 -13.38 -8.55 -10.69
CA ASP A 104 -14.04 -9.83 -10.90
C ASP A 104 -13.05 -11.00 -10.84
N GLY A 105 -13.52 -12.12 -10.27
CA GLY A 105 -12.84 -13.41 -10.32
C GLY A 105 -11.52 -13.46 -9.55
N MET A 106 -10.59 -14.26 -10.06
CA MET A 106 -9.27 -14.48 -9.46
C MET A 106 -8.22 -13.62 -10.13
N THR A 107 -7.18 -13.26 -9.39
CA THR A 107 -5.97 -12.64 -9.91
C THR A 107 -4.72 -13.20 -9.23
N GLN A 108 -3.55 -12.72 -9.63
CA GLN A 108 -2.27 -13.09 -9.04
C GLN A 108 -1.47 -11.85 -8.66
N ALA A 109 -0.84 -11.88 -7.48
CA ALA A 109 0.21 -10.97 -7.06
C ALA A 109 1.13 -11.69 -6.08
N GLY A 110 2.44 -11.38 -6.09
CA GLY A 110 3.40 -12.03 -5.19
C GLY A 110 3.53 -13.55 -5.38
N GLY A 111 3.20 -14.09 -6.56
CA GLY A 111 3.15 -15.54 -6.80
C GLY A 111 1.93 -16.24 -6.17
N VAL A 112 1.02 -15.50 -5.54
CA VAL A 112 -0.19 -16.02 -4.90
C VAL A 112 -1.40 -15.71 -5.78
N THR A 113 -2.25 -16.72 -6.00
CA THR A 113 -3.55 -16.55 -6.68
C THR A 113 -4.66 -16.40 -5.65
N PHE A 114 -5.43 -15.32 -5.73
CA PHE A 114 -6.47 -14.97 -4.77
C PHE A 114 -7.58 -14.11 -5.41
N PRO A 115 -8.73 -13.90 -4.74
CA PRO A 115 -9.81 -13.08 -5.28
C PRO A 115 -9.35 -11.67 -5.62
N ALA A 116 -9.82 -11.15 -6.75
CA ALA A 116 -9.45 -9.82 -7.20
C ALA A 116 -9.94 -8.71 -6.26
N ALA A 117 -11.07 -8.91 -5.58
CA ALA A 117 -11.55 -7.99 -4.57
C ALA A 117 -10.55 -7.83 -3.42
N ASP A 118 -10.00 -8.93 -2.94
CA ASP A 118 -8.99 -8.92 -1.88
C ASP A 118 -7.70 -8.24 -2.36
N ALA A 119 -7.29 -8.47 -3.62
CA ALA A 119 -6.12 -7.79 -4.21
C ALA A 119 -6.27 -6.27 -4.28
N GLY A 120 -7.47 -5.77 -4.60
CA GLY A 120 -7.71 -4.33 -4.63
C GLY A 120 -7.69 -3.70 -3.23
N VAL A 121 -8.22 -4.41 -2.22
CA VAL A 121 -8.18 -4.01 -0.81
C VAL A 121 -6.74 -4.02 -0.28
N VAL A 122 -5.95 -5.04 -0.61
CA VAL A 122 -4.51 -5.09 -0.28
C VAL A 122 -3.77 -3.90 -0.89
N ALA A 123 -3.98 -3.62 -2.19
CA ALA A 123 -3.34 -2.50 -2.87
C ALA A 123 -3.66 -1.15 -2.21
N LEU A 124 -4.90 -0.94 -1.76
CA LEU A 124 -5.29 0.26 -1.02
C LEU A 124 -4.58 0.35 0.32
N ASN A 125 -4.58 -0.74 1.10
CA ASN A 125 -3.90 -0.79 2.39
C ASN A 125 -2.40 -0.47 2.25
N GLU A 126 -1.74 -1.03 1.24
CA GLU A 126 -0.32 -0.77 0.99
C GLU A 126 -0.04 0.71 0.69
N LEU A 127 -0.89 1.38 -0.10
CA LEU A 127 -0.79 2.83 -0.35
C LEU A 127 -0.94 3.63 0.94
N VAL A 128 -1.87 3.24 1.81
CA VAL A 128 -2.15 3.92 3.09
C VAL A 128 -0.97 3.76 4.06
N VAL A 129 -0.55 2.52 4.32
CA VAL A 129 0.49 2.23 5.32
C VAL A 129 1.86 2.74 4.87
N HIS A 130 2.26 2.49 3.62
CA HIS A 130 3.56 2.96 3.13
C HIS A 130 3.56 4.46 2.77
N GLY A 131 2.40 5.04 2.48
CA GLY A 131 2.24 6.50 2.46
C GLY A 131 2.53 7.12 3.83
N TRP A 132 2.03 6.50 4.90
CA TRP A 132 2.34 6.93 6.27
C TRP A 132 3.82 6.73 6.61
N ASP A 133 4.43 5.59 6.26
CA ASP A 133 5.86 5.33 6.47
C ASP A 133 6.72 6.45 5.84
N LEU A 134 6.43 6.78 4.57
CA LEU A 134 7.14 7.82 3.83
C LEU A 134 6.93 9.20 4.46
N ALA A 135 5.69 9.53 4.83
CA ALA A 135 5.37 10.82 5.43
C ALA A 135 6.08 11.01 6.77
N ARG A 136 6.09 9.98 7.62
CA ARG A 136 6.79 10.01 8.91
C ARG A 136 8.28 10.18 8.75
N ALA A 137 8.89 9.36 7.90
CA ALA A 137 10.34 9.41 7.65
C ALA A 137 10.79 10.77 7.09
N THR A 138 9.94 11.42 6.29
CA THR A 138 10.27 12.70 5.64
C THR A 138 9.69 13.94 6.34
N GLY A 139 9.07 13.77 7.51
CA GLY A 139 8.49 14.88 8.29
C GLY A 139 7.32 15.60 7.62
N GLN A 140 6.59 14.91 6.74
CA GLN A 140 5.47 15.47 5.99
C GLN A 140 4.13 15.21 6.67
N PRO A 141 3.14 16.11 6.52
CA PRO A 141 1.77 15.84 6.96
C PRO A 141 1.15 14.75 6.09
N TYR A 142 0.36 13.86 6.70
CA TYR A 142 -0.36 12.80 6.02
C TYR A 142 -1.78 12.67 6.56
N ALA A 143 -2.75 12.70 5.65
CA ALA A 143 -4.17 12.63 5.95
C ALA A 143 -4.87 11.89 4.80
N PRO A 144 -4.81 10.55 4.78
CA PRO A 144 -5.60 9.75 3.84
C PRO A 144 -7.09 9.94 4.10
N GLU A 145 -7.92 9.66 3.09
CA GLU A 145 -9.36 9.83 3.22
C GLU A 145 -9.94 8.87 4.28
N PRO A 146 -10.95 9.27 5.06
CA PRO A 146 -11.55 8.41 6.07
C PRO A 146 -12.03 7.07 5.52
N VAL A 147 -12.56 7.05 4.29
CA VAL A 147 -13.02 5.81 3.64
C VAL A 147 -11.87 4.84 3.35
N ASP A 148 -10.70 5.34 2.98
CA ASP A 148 -9.51 4.50 2.74
C ASP A 148 -9.03 3.86 4.05
N LEU A 149 -9.10 4.63 5.13
CA LEU A 149 -8.78 4.17 6.48
C LEU A 149 -9.78 3.12 7.00
N GLU A 150 -11.07 3.28 6.74
CA GLU A 150 -12.10 2.30 7.13
C GLU A 150 -11.91 0.95 6.43
N VAL A 151 -11.53 0.97 5.14
CA VAL A 151 -11.20 -0.24 4.38
C VAL A 151 -9.94 -0.92 4.91
N ALA A 152 -8.86 -0.16 5.13
CA ALA A 152 -7.62 -0.69 5.71
C ALA A 152 -7.84 -1.26 7.12
N TYR A 153 -8.60 -0.55 7.97
CA TYR A 153 -8.95 -0.99 9.31
C TYR A 153 -9.71 -2.32 9.27
N THR A 154 -10.76 -2.42 8.44
CA THR A 154 -11.56 -3.65 8.31
C THR A 154 -10.71 -4.84 7.90
N MET A 155 -9.83 -4.65 6.90
CA MET A 155 -8.91 -5.68 6.43
C MET A 155 -7.95 -6.12 7.55
N LEU A 156 -7.28 -5.18 8.20
CA LEU A 156 -6.24 -5.46 9.20
C LEU A 156 -6.84 -6.04 10.49
N SER A 157 -8.01 -5.58 10.93
CA SER A 157 -8.72 -6.17 12.07
C SER A 157 -9.09 -7.63 11.82
N ALA A 158 -9.61 -7.94 10.63
CA ALA A 158 -9.95 -9.32 10.28
C ALA A 158 -8.73 -10.25 10.28
N ALA A 159 -7.58 -9.77 9.77
CA ALA A 159 -6.32 -10.51 9.80
C ALA A 159 -5.80 -10.70 11.24
N ALA A 160 -5.88 -9.67 12.08
CA ALA A 160 -5.48 -9.77 13.49
C ALA A 160 -6.34 -10.77 14.28
N GLU A 161 -7.65 -10.83 14.02
CA GLU A 161 -8.58 -11.76 14.67
C GLU A 161 -8.38 -13.22 14.21
N SER A 162 -8.08 -13.45 12.93
CA SER A 162 -7.87 -14.81 12.41
C SER A 162 -6.54 -15.43 12.86
N GLY A 163 -5.61 -14.60 13.36
CA GLY A 163 -4.25 -15.03 13.64
C GLY A 163 -3.46 -15.37 12.37
N GLU A 164 -4.05 -15.15 11.20
CA GLU A 164 -3.33 -15.05 9.95
C GLU A 164 -2.65 -13.69 10.00
N GLU A 165 -1.43 -13.63 10.54
CA GLU A 165 -0.49 -12.56 10.20
C GLU A 165 -0.52 -12.49 8.66
N ALA A 166 -1.24 -11.53 8.06
CA ALA A 166 -1.78 -11.66 6.70
C ALA A 166 -0.70 -12.12 5.70
N GLY A 167 -0.57 -13.44 5.46
CA GLY A 167 0.55 -14.02 4.70
C GLY A 167 1.98 -13.61 5.11
N GLY A 168 2.23 -13.15 6.35
CA GLY A 168 3.53 -12.57 6.75
C GLY A 168 3.79 -11.15 6.20
N MET A 169 2.77 -10.49 5.66
CA MET A 169 2.84 -9.15 5.06
C MET A 169 2.89 -8.02 6.11
N PHE A 170 2.45 -8.30 7.34
CA PHE A 170 2.44 -7.34 8.44
C PHE A 170 3.13 -7.89 9.69
N GLY A 171 3.75 -7.00 10.48
CA GLY A 171 4.26 -7.34 11.80
C GLY A 171 3.14 -7.57 12.81
N PRO A 172 3.45 -8.05 14.03
CA PRO A 172 2.45 -8.20 15.08
C PRO A 172 1.81 -6.83 15.40
N PRO A 173 0.48 -6.75 15.58
CA PRO A 173 -0.18 -5.50 15.93
C PRO A 173 0.44 -4.83 17.16
N VAL A 174 0.62 -3.52 17.07
CA VAL A 174 1.04 -2.66 18.18
C VAL A 174 -0.22 -2.12 18.86
N GLU A 175 -0.30 -2.28 20.18
CA GLU A 175 -1.41 -1.76 20.97
C GLU A 175 -1.46 -0.22 20.88
N VAL A 176 -2.64 0.31 20.60
CA VAL A 176 -2.93 1.74 20.57
C VAL A 176 -4.10 2.06 21.49
N ASP A 177 -4.21 3.32 21.93
CA ASP A 177 -5.36 3.76 22.71
C ASP A 177 -6.67 3.56 21.92
N GLU A 178 -7.73 3.10 22.57
CA GLU A 178 -9.04 2.89 21.94
C GLU A 178 -9.65 4.20 21.37
N ASN A 179 -9.21 5.35 21.88
CA ASN A 179 -9.60 6.69 21.44
C ASN A 179 -8.57 7.32 20.48
N ALA A 180 -7.53 6.57 20.07
CA ALA A 180 -6.57 7.03 19.07
C ALA A 180 -7.28 7.30 17.74
N SER A 181 -6.64 8.11 16.88
CA SER A 181 -7.21 8.40 15.56
C SER A 181 -7.34 7.11 14.73
N LEU A 182 -8.27 7.07 13.78
CA LEU A 182 -8.44 5.90 12.92
C LEU A 182 -7.15 5.56 12.15
N LEU A 183 -6.37 6.58 11.77
CA LEU A 183 -5.05 6.39 11.18
C LEU A 183 -4.11 5.66 12.15
N ASP A 184 -4.01 6.11 13.41
CA ASP A 184 -3.14 5.44 14.39
C ASP A 184 -3.60 4.00 14.66
N GLN A 185 -4.90 3.72 14.64
CA GLN A 185 -5.42 2.36 14.76
C GLN A 185 -5.03 1.47 13.58
N VAL A 186 -5.15 1.96 12.34
CA VAL A 186 -4.68 1.27 11.13
C VAL A 186 -3.17 1.00 11.22
N ILE A 187 -2.38 1.99 11.61
CA ILE A 187 -0.92 1.87 11.74
C ILE A 187 -0.55 0.85 12.83
N GLY A 188 -1.20 0.91 13.99
CA GLY A 188 -1.02 -0.07 15.06
C GLY A 188 -1.34 -1.49 14.59
N LEU A 189 -2.48 -1.69 13.93
CA LEU A 189 -2.87 -3.00 13.39
C LEU A 189 -1.91 -3.53 12.32
N SER A 190 -1.25 -2.65 11.56
CA SER A 190 -0.23 -3.02 10.58
C SER A 190 1.14 -3.38 11.21
N GLY A 191 1.25 -3.29 12.54
CA GLY A 191 2.44 -3.61 13.31
C GLY A 191 3.49 -2.48 13.38
N ARG A 192 3.13 -1.25 13.00
CA ARG A 192 3.98 -0.06 13.20
C ARG A 192 3.61 0.66 14.49
N ASP A 193 4.58 1.33 15.10
CA ASP A 193 4.35 2.23 16.24
C ASP A 193 3.89 3.62 15.73
N PRO A 194 2.64 4.06 15.98
CA PRO A 194 2.19 5.39 15.54
C PRO A 194 2.96 6.56 16.16
N ALA A 195 3.65 6.33 17.27
CA ALA A 195 4.51 7.32 17.93
C ALA A 195 5.95 7.35 17.38
N TRP A 196 6.27 6.56 16.35
CA TRP A 196 7.60 6.53 15.75
C TRP A 196 8.08 7.92 15.31
N THR A 197 9.36 8.18 15.56
CA THR A 197 10.09 9.37 15.11
C THR A 197 11.44 8.95 14.49
N PRO A 198 11.94 9.64 13.45
CA PRO A 198 13.27 9.40 12.88
C PRO A 198 14.42 9.52 13.89
#